data_AF-A0A933BPY3-F1
#
_entry.id   AF-A0A933BPY3-F1
#
_cell.length_a   1.000
_cell.length_b   1.000
_cell.length_c   1.000
_cell.angle_alpha   90.00
_cell.angle_beta   90.00
_cell.angle_gamma   90.00
#
_symmetry.space_group_name_H-M   'P 1'
#
loop_
_entity.id
_entity.type
_entity.pdbx_description
1 polymer ?
#
loop_
_entity_poly.entity_id
_entity_poly.type
_entity_poly.pdbx_seq_one_letter_code
_entity_poly.pdbx_strand_id
1 'polypeptide(L)'
;MDFFAGKKLKVLTEEECARIEDKDPAGIYDSETREGLYWVIEKLRQGRKDCTWFERRLYARFRDASFGLLINRDSESDHSLDFQGNVRVEAHFKGRMKASGTVAVAGTGSVFGDIEAQAVLCKGKVRGAIVASQKVEITSGADVEGEIRTPSFHIDRGARFEGRCEMAPGRSPGDNRFPLALGTPV
;
A
#
# COMPACT_ATOMS: atom_id res chain seq x y z
N MET A 1 32.02 8.59 -10.52
CA MET A 1 32.35 9.75 -9.67
C MET A 1 31.88 9.40 -8.27
N ASP A 2 32.81 9.15 -7.35
CA ASP A 2 32.52 8.63 -6.02
C ASP A 2 31.80 9.67 -5.15
N PHE A 3 30.47 9.56 -5.07
CA PHE A 3 29.64 10.31 -4.12
C PHE A 3 29.89 9.88 -2.65
N PHE A 4 30.65 8.80 -2.44
CA PHE A 4 30.91 8.19 -1.13
C PHE A 4 32.18 8.68 -0.44
N ALA A 5 33.06 9.39 -1.16
CA ALA A 5 34.33 9.86 -0.61
C ALA A 5 34.12 10.95 0.46
N GLY A 6 34.03 10.53 1.73
CA GLY A 6 34.13 11.43 2.89
C GLY A 6 33.00 11.34 3.93
N LYS A 7 31.99 10.47 3.76
CA LYS A 7 31.00 10.23 4.82
C LYS A 7 31.64 9.36 5.90
N LYS A 8 32.05 9.96 7.02
CA LYS A 8 32.48 9.22 8.21
C LYS A 8 31.24 8.55 8.81
N LEU A 9 30.96 7.31 8.43
CA LEU A 9 29.88 6.48 8.99
C LEU A 9 30.39 5.74 10.23
N LYS A 10 29.48 5.42 11.17
CA LYS A 10 29.83 4.70 12.41
C LYS A 10 28.94 3.50 12.67
N VAL A 11 27.69 3.57 12.24
CA VAL A 11 26.65 2.58 12.47
C VAL A 11 26.33 1.85 11.17
N LEU A 12 26.22 2.57 10.06
CA LEU A 12 25.93 1.99 8.73
C LEU A 12 27.21 1.69 7.95
N THR A 13 27.15 0.64 7.13
CA THR A 13 28.10 0.46 6.02
C THR A 13 27.76 1.38 4.85
N GLU A 14 28.69 1.57 3.92
CA GLU A 14 28.43 2.36 2.71
C GLU A 14 27.28 1.77 1.87
N GLU A 15 27.20 0.43 1.79
CA GLU A 15 26.13 -0.29 1.10
C GLU A 15 24.77 -0.08 1.76
N GLU A 16 24.69 -0.15 3.10
CA GLU A 16 23.46 0.09 3.85
C GLU A 16 22.98 1.55 3.71
N CYS A 17 23.92 2.50 3.71
CA CYS A 17 23.66 3.90 3.45
C CYS A 17 23.07 4.10 2.05
N ALA A 18 23.71 3.55 1.02
CA ALA A 18 23.27 3.66 -0.35
C ALA A 18 21.87 3.04 -0.56
N ARG A 19 21.55 1.96 0.16
CA ARG A 19 20.25 1.28 0.05
C ARG A 19 19.07 2.15 0.46
N ILE A 20 19.24 3.03 1.46
CA ILE A 20 18.15 3.85 2.04
C ILE A 20 18.13 5.30 1.55
N GLU A 21 19.26 5.87 1.12
CA GLU A 21 19.42 7.31 0.86
C GLU A 21 18.39 7.89 -0.13
N ASP A 22 18.16 7.18 -1.24
CA ASP A 22 17.26 7.60 -2.32
C ASP A 22 15.83 7.06 -2.19
N LYS A 23 15.50 6.39 -1.08
CA LYS A 23 14.18 5.77 -0.89
C LYS A 23 13.16 6.75 -0.30
N ASP A 24 11.90 6.46 -0.53
CA ASP A 24 10.77 7.20 0.03
C ASP A 24 10.29 6.47 1.30
N PRO A 25 10.21 7.14 2.47
CA PRO A 25 9.60 6.59 3.69
C PRO A 25 8.17 6.07 3.53
N ALA A 26 7.43 6.54 2.52
CA ALA A 26 6.08 6.08 2.16
C ALA A 26 6.06 5.26 0.86
N GLY A 27 7.25 4.88 0.36
CA GLY A 27 7.43 4.16 -0.89
C GLY A 27 6.85 2.74 -0.85
N ILE A 28 6.63 2.19 -2.04
CA ILE A 28 6.15 0.82 -2.24
C ILE A 28 7.30 -0.01 -2.80
N TYR A 29 7.62 -1.12 -2.13
CA TYR A 29 8.79 -1.93 -2.43
C TYR A 29 8.45 -3.43 -2.32
N ASP A 30 9.22 -4.28 -2.99
CA ASP A 30 9.11 -5.74 -2.81
C ASP A 30 9.53 -6.17 -1.40
N SER A 31 9.22 -7.42 -1.03
CA SER A 31 9.48 -7.94 0.32
C SER A 31 10.95 -7.84 0.74
N GLU A 32 11.89 -8.21 -0.13
CA GLU A 32 13.32 -8.22 0.17
C GLU A 32 13.86 -6.79 0.37
N THR A 33 13.42 -5.86 -0.47
CA THR A 33 13.78 -4.45 -0.31
C THR A 33 13.25 -3.90 1.01
N ARG A 34 11.98 -4.19 1.37
CA ARG A 34 11.36 -3.71 2.62
C ARG A 34 12.06 -4.23 3.86
N GLU A 35 12.37 -5.52 3.90
CA GLU A 35 13.11 -6.13 5.00
C GLU A 35 14.48 -5.47 5.17
N GLY A 36 15.21 -5.27 4.08
CA GLY A 36 16.49 -4.56 4.11
C GLY A 36 16.36 -3.11 4.61
N LEU A 37 15.32 -2.37 4.21
CA LEU A 37 15.11 -0.99 4.67
C LEU A 37 14.75 -0.94 6.15
N TYR A 38 13.84 -1.80 6.62
CA TYR A 38 13.52 -1.87 8.04
C TYR A 38 14.73 -2.30 8.88
N TRP A 39 15.56 -3.20 8.36
CA TRP A 39 16.81 -3.57 9.03
C TRP A 39 17.75 -2.37 9.20
N VAL A 40 17.94 -1.56 8.15
CA VAL A 40 18.76 -0.33 8.23
C VAL A 40 18.20 0.66 9.25
N ILE A 41 16.87 0.85 9.28
CA ILE A 41 16.21 1.73 10.26
C ILE A 41 16.41 1.21 11.68
N GLU A 42 16.32 -0.10 11.88
CA GLU A 42 16.53 -0.74 13.17
C GLU A 42 17.98 -0.58 13.65
N LYS A 43 18.94 -0.77 12.75
CA LYS A 43 20.37 -0.56 13.03
C LYS A 43 20.65 0.89 13.46
N LEU A 44 20.08 1.86 12.76
CA LEU A 44 20.14 3.28 13.12
C LEU A 44 19.47 3.57 14.49
N ARG A 45 18.34 2.91 14.79
CA ARG A 45 17.65 3.03 16.07
C ARG A 45 18.51 2.55 17.24
N GLN A 46 19.19 1.41 17.07
CA GLN A 46 20.04 0.81 18.09
C GLN A 46 21.34 1.60 18.29
N GLY A 47 21.94 2.10 17.21
CA GLY A 47 23.19 2.86 17.23
C GLY A 47 23.07 4.34 17.63
N ARG A 48 21.91 4.79 18.15
CA ARG A 48 21.56 6.22 18.27
C ARG A 48 22.58 7.10 19.01
N LYS A 49 23.34 6.54 19.96
CA LYS A 49 24.41 7.27 20.69
C LYS A 49 25.63 7.53 19.82
N ASP A 50 25.96 6.60 18.93
CA ASP A 50 27.17 6.61 18.09
C ASP A 50 26.91 7.11 16.67
N CYS A 51 25.64 7.30 16.28
CA CYS A 51 25.28 7.86 14.98
C CYS A 51 25.92 9.23 14.74
N THR A 52 26.52 9.34 13.57
CA THR A 52 26.98 10.60 12.98
C THR A 52 25.81 11.53 12.65
N TRP A 53 26.11 12.79 12.33
CA TRP A 53 25.06 13.75 11.96
C TRP A 53 24.22 13.25 10.77
N PHE A 54 24.87 12.61 9.80
CA PHE A 54 24.24 12.11 8.59
C PHE A 54 23.33 10.91 8.89
N GLU A 55 23.81 9.94 9.67
CA GLU A 55 23.01 8.79 10.14
C GLU A 55 21.81 9.23 10.99
N ARG A 56 21.98 10.26 11.84
CA ARG A 56 20.87 10.86 12.60
C ARG A 56 19.83 11.49 11.68
N ARG A 57 20.26 12.16 10.61
CA ARG A 57 19.36 12.75 9.60
C ARG A 57 18.59 11.66 8.84
N LEU A 58 19.26 10.59 8.43
CA LEU A 58 18.61 9.43 7.80
C LEU A 58 17.58 8.81 8.76
N TYR A 59 17.97 8.54 10.00
CA TYR A 59 17.04 8.00 10.99
C TYR A 59 15.83 8.91 11.21
N ALA A 60 16.05 10.23 11.36
CA ALA A 60 14.95 11.18 11.52
C ALA A 60 13.97 11.18 10.33
N ARG A 61 14.46 10.95 9.12
CA ARG A 61 13.62 10.86 7.90
C ARG A 61 12.81 9.55 7.85
N PHE A 62 13.37 8.45 8.32
CA PHE A 62 12.79 7.10 8.13
C PHE A 62 12.23 6.44 9.40
N ARG A 63 12.41 7.03 10.59
CA ARG A 63 11.96 6.43 11.87
C ARG A 63 10.46 6.12 11.91
N ASP A 64 9.66 6.87 11.14
CA ASP A 64 8.21 6.76 11.04
C ASP A 64 7.79 6.18 9.68
N ALA A 65 8.74 5.56 8.94
CA ALA A 65 8.50 5.01 7.62
C ALA A 65 7.49 3.85 7.68
N SER A 66 6.59 3.82 6.69
CA SER A 66 5.63 2.75 6.47
C SER A 66 5.68 2.37 5.00
N PHE A 67 6.51 1.37 4.70
CA PHE A 67 6.71 0.93 3.33
C PHE A 67 5.55 0.04 2.88
N GLY A 68 4.89 0.43 1.79
CA GLY A 68 3.90 -0.39 1.11
C GLY A 68 4.51 -1.60 0.42
N LEU A 69 3.68 -2.59 0.11
CA LEU A 69 4.09 -3.86 -0.49
C LEU A 69 3.89 -3.87 -2.01
N LEU A 70 4.94 -4.23 -2.75
CA LEU A 70 4.88 -4.54 -4.17
C LEU A 70 4.77 -6.06 -4.37
N ILE A 71 3.69 -6.51 -5.00
CA ILE A 71 3.60 -7.87 -5.55
C ILE A 71 4.13 -7.80 -6.97
N ASN A 72 5.40 -8.16 -7.12
CA ASN A 72 6.12 -8.06 -8.38
C ASN A 72 5.77 -9.22 -9.32
N ARG A 73 5.95 -9.02 -10.63
CA ARG A 73 5.52 -9.89 -11.72
C ARG A 73 5.99 -11.35 -11.61
N ASP A 74 7.11 -11.58 -10.94
CA ASP A 74 7.72 -12.90 -10.74
C ASP A 74 7.13 -13.67 -9.55
N SER A 75 6.14 -13.10 -8.84
CA SER A 75 5.48 -13.73 -7.69
C SER A 75 4.19 -14.44 -8.10
N GLU A 76 4.20 -15.77 -8.14
CA GLU A 76 2.96 -16.56 -8.16
C GLU A 76 2.38 -16.61 -6.75
N SER A 77 1.18 -16.06 -6.60
CA SER A 77 0.54 -15.90 -5.30
C SER A 77 -0.81 -16.60 -5.31
N ASP A 78 -0.91 -17.81 -4.74
CA ASP A 78 -2.19 -18.46 -4.43
C ASP A 78 -2.33 -18.57 -2.90
N HIS A 79 -2.72 -17.46 -2.25
CA HIS A 79 -2.83 -17.39 -0.79
C HIS A 79 -3.73 -16.23 -0.35
N SER A 80 -4.01 -16.16 0.96
CA SER A 80 -4.63 -14.99 1.59
C SER A 80 -3.55 -14.03 2.08
N LEU A 81 -3.63 -12.77 1.66
CA LEU A 81 -2.76 -11.67 2.09
C LEU A 81 -3.53 -10.76 3.05
N ASP A 82 -3.00 -10.53 4.25
CA ASP A 82 -3.45 -9.47 5.17
C ASP A 82 -2.28 -8.51 5.40
N PHE A 83 -2.44 -7.27 4.95
CA PHE A 83 -1.38 -6.28 4.91
C PHE A 83 -1.77 -4.96 5.55
N GLN A 84 -0.92 -4.47 6.46
CA GLN A 84 -1.10 -3.15 7.06
C GLN A 84 -0.38 -2.11 6.21
N GLY A 85 -1.13 -1.37 5.39
CA GLY A 85 -0.62 -0.31 4.52
C GLY A 85 -1.08 -0.44 3.07
N ASN A 86 -0.32 0.19 2.16
CA ASN A 86 -0.61 0.21 0.73
C ASN A 86 -0.02 -1.03 0.03
N VAL A 87 -0.76 -1.60 -0.91
CA VAL A 87 -0.32 -2.72 -1.76
C VAL A 87 -0.38 -2.29 -3.22
N ARG A 88 0.66 -2.61 -3.99
CA ARG A 88 0.68 -2.47 -5.44
C ARG A 88 0.86 -3.85 -6.07
N VAL A 89 -0.01 -4.21 -7.00
CA VAL A 89 -0.01 -5.51 -7.67
C VAL A 89 0.42 -5.32 -9.12
N GLU A 90 1.54 -5.91 -9.48
CA GLU A 90 2.07 -5.96 -10.85
C GLU A 90 2.11 -7.38 -11.43
N ALA A 91 1.63 -8.37 -10.67
CA ALA A 91 1.67 -9.81 -10.95
C ALA A 91 0.28 -10.46 -11.13
N HIS A 92 0.27 -11.76 -11.37
CA HIS A 92 -0.92 -12.61 -11.25
C HIS A 92 -1.11 -13.04 -9.79
N PHE A 93 -2.12 -12.47 -9.12
CA PHE A 93 -2.49 -12.81 -7.76
C PHE A 93 -3.80 -13.59 -7.74
N LYS A 94 -3.86 -14.67 -6.98
CA LYS A 94 -5.05 -15.50 -6.76
C LYS A 94 -5.28 -15.66 -5.26
N GLY A 95 -6.53 -15.48 -4.83
CA GLY A 95 -6.92 -15.57 -3.42
C GLY A 95 -7.43 -14.25 -2.85
N ARG A 96 -7.43 -14.15 -1.52
CA ARG A 96 -7.99 -12.99 -0.81
C ARG A 96 -6.91 -11.98 -0.48
N MET A 97 -7.18 -10.71 -0.71
CA MET A 97 -6.30 -9.60 -0.35
C MET A 97 -7.03 -8.65 0.59
N LYS A 98 -6.50 -8.47 1.80
CA LYS A 98 -6.93 -7.47 2.76
C LYS A 98 -5.81 -6.48 2.99
N ALA A 99 -6.09 -5.19 2.80
CA ALA A 99 -5.15 -4.11 3.03
C ALA A 99 -5.79 -3.01 3.88
N SER A 100 -5.10 -2.48 4.88
CA SER A 100 -5.62 -1.33 5.62
C SER A 100 -5.54 -0.01 4.85
N GLY A 101 -4.71 0.06 3.80
CA GLY A 101 -4.55 1.21 2.92
C GLY A 101 -5.11 1.01 1.52
N THR A 102 -4.40 1.55 0.52
CA THR A 102 -4.80 1.47 -0.89
C THR A 102 -4.27 0.21 -1.54
N VAL A 103 -5.12 -0.50 -2.30
CA VAL A 103 -4.70 -1.55 -3.24
C VAL A 103 -4.69 -0.98 -4.66
N ALA A 104 -3.52 -0.94 -5.29
CA ALA A 104 -3.34 -0.49 -6.66
C ALA A 104 -3.01 -1.67 -7.58
N VAL A 105 -3.94 -2.05 -8.47
CA VAL A 105 -3.71 -3.08 -9.49
C VAL A 105 -3.17 -2.38 -10.75
N ALA A 106 -1.88 -2.54 -11.02
CA ALA A 106 -1.24 -1.96 -12.20
C ALA A 106 -1.76 -2.60 -13.50
N GLY A 107 -1.51 -1.98 -14.65
CA GLY A 107 -1.95 -2.51 -15.95
C GLY A 107 -1.38 -3.88 -16.31
N THR A 108 -0.24 -4.26 -15.73
CA THR A 108 0.35 -5.61 -15.87
C THR A 108 -0.18 -6.60 -14.83
N GLY A 109 -0.85 -6.12 -13.79
CA GLY A 109 -1.36 -6.93 -12.70
C GLY A 109 -2.74 -7.52 -12.99
N SER A 110 -3.00 -8.68 -12.39
CA SER A 110 -4.34 -9.27 -12.36
C SER A 110 -4.63 -9.91 -11.01
N VAL A 111 -5.86 -9.77 -10.53
CA VAL A 111 -6.33 -10.35 -9.27
C VAL A 111 -7.51 -11.26 -9.55
N PHE A 112 -7.38 -12.53 -9.18
CA PHE A 112 -8.45 -13.54 -9.18
C PHE A 112 -8.82 -13.87 -7.74
N GLY A 113 -9.80 -13.16 -7.19
CA GLY A 113 -10.27 -13.31 -5.83
C GLY A 113 -10.72 -11.98 -5.23
N ASP A 114 -10.90 -11.97 -3.91
CA ASP A 114 -11.55 -10.88 -3.21
C ASP A 114 -10.56 -9.84 -2.69
N ILE A 115 -10.90 -8.55 -2.81
CA ILE A 115 -10.12 -7.42 -2.33
C ILE A 115 -10.91 -6.67 -1.26
N GLU A 116 -10.35 -6.53 -0.06
CA GLU A 116 -10.84 -5.65 1.01
C GLU A 116 -9.80 -4.55 1.27
N ALA A 117 -10.14 -3.29 1.05
CA ALA A 117 -9.20 -2.17 1.20
C ALA A 117 -9.83 -0.87 1.69
N GLN A 118 -9.00 0.13 2.01
CA GLN A 118 -9.48 1.50 2.17
C GLN A 118 -9.89 2.08 0.81
N ALA A 119 -8.99 2.00 -0.16
CA ALA A 119 -9.23 2.42 -1.53
C ALA A 119 -8.71 1.36 -2.50
N VAL A 120 -9.37 1.22 -3.66
CA VAL A 120 -8.91 0.34 -4.74
C VAL A 120 -8.74 1.16 -6.01
N LEU A 121 -7.53 1.13 -6.59
CA LEU A 121 -7.21 1.77 -7.86
C LEU A 121 -6.89 0.68 -8.88
N CYS A 122 -7.70 0.56 -9.91
CA CYS A 122 -7.58 -0.51 -10.89
C CYS A 122 -7.20 0.03 -12.28
N LYS A 123 -6.05 -0.42 -12.80
CA LYS A 123 -5.64 -0.28 -14.20
C LYS A 123 -5.50 -1.65 -14.90
N GLY A 124 -5.39 -2.72 -14.12
CA GLY A 124 -5.24 -4.09 -14.62
C GLY A 124 -6.57 -4.87 -14.64
N LYS A 125 -6.49 -6.17 -14.34
CA LYS A 125 -7.66 -7.06 -14.37
C LYS A 125 -8.06 -7.48 -12.96
N VAL A 126 -9.35 -7.50 -12.67
CA VAL A 126 -9.87 -8.05 -11.41
C VAL A 126 -11.06 -8.97 -11.69
N ARG A 127 -11.09 -10.13 -11.04
CA ARG A 127 -12.18 -11.10 -11.05
C ARG A 127 -12.49 -11.50 -9.61
N GLY A 128 -13.59 -11.00 -9.05
CA GLY A 128 -13.96 -11.28 -7.65
C GLY A 128 -14.69 -10.12 -6.96
N ALA A 129 -14.89 -10.22 -5.65
CA ALA A 129 -15.54 -9.17 -4.87
C ALA A 129 -14.55 -8.07 -4.45
N ILE A 130 -14.94 -6.81 -4.59
CA ILE A 130 -14.17 -5.64 -4.14
C ILE A 130 -14.98 -4.92 -3.05
N VAL A 131 -14.42 -4.85 -1.85
CA VAL A 131 -14.97 -4.07 -0.73
C VAL A 131 -13.98 -2.95 -0.43
N ALA A 132 -14.36 -1.71 -0.70
CA ALA A 132 -13.54 -0.55 -0.40
C ALA A 132 -14.26 0.42 0.52
N SER A 133 -13.66 0.73 1.68
CA SER A 133 -14.31 1.57 2.68
C SER A 133 -14.35 3.07 2.34
N GLN A 134 -13.57 3.52 1.35
CA GLN A 134 -13.56 4.91 0.89
C GLN A 134 -13.86 5.08 -0.60
N LYS A 135 -13.15 4.37 -1.48
CA LYS A 135 -13.38 4.52 -2.92
C LYS A 135 -12.86 3.35 -3.75
N VAL A 136 -13.48 3.16 -4.91
CA VAL A 136 -12.95 2.36 -6.02
C VAL A 136 -12.83 3.25 -7.26
N GLU A 137 -11.66 3.24 -7.89
CA GLU A 137 -11.41 3.92 -9.16
C GLU A 137 -10.94 2.89 -10.20
N ILE A 138 -11.69 2.79 -11.30
CA ILE A 138 -11.35 1.93 -12.43
C ILE A 138 -10.91 2.84 -13.58
N THR A 139 -9.64 2.75 -13.95
CA THR A 139 -9.00 3.63 -14.93
C THR A 139 -8.96 3.00 -16.32
N SER A 140 -8.67 3.80 -17.36
CA SER A 140 -8.61 3.33 -18.74
C SER A 140 -7.71 2.10 -18.92
N GLY A 141 -8.24 1.07 -19.61
CA GLY A 141 -7.55 -0.19 -19.86
C GLY A 141 -7.78 -1.27 -18.80
N ALA A 142 -8.43 -0.94 -17.68
CA ALA A 142 -8.84 -1.95 -16.71
C ALA A 142 -10.04 -2.78 -17.18
N ASP A 143 -10.09 -4.03 -16.71
CA ASP A 143 -11.17 -4.98 -16.96
C ASP A 143 -11.55 -5.69 -15.65
N VAL A 144 -12.68 -5.28 -15.07
CA VAL A 144 -13.15 -5.75 -13.76
C VAL A 144 -14.46 -6.52 -13.93
N GLU A 145 -14.52 -7.73 -13.35
CA GLU A 145 -15.73 -8.55 -13.30
C GLU A 145 -16.01 -8.96 -11.85
N GLY A 146 -17.22 -8.69 -11.34
CA GLY A 146 -17.61 -9.13 -10.00
C GLY A 146 -18.52 -8.17 -9.24
N GLU A 147 -18.48 -8.24 -7.90
CA GLU A 147 -19.30 -7.40 -7.01
C GLU A 147 -18.45 -6.31 -6.37
N ILE A 148 -18.90 -5.06 -6.41
CA ILE A 148 -18.21 -3.92 -5.80
C ILE A 148 -19.10 -3.32 -4.71
N ARG A 149 -18.57 -3.19 -3.49
CA ARG A 149 -19.18 -2.45 -2.38
C ARG A 149 -18.28 -1.29 -1.99
N THR A 150 -18.73 -0.07 -2.21
CA THR A 150 -17.92 1.12 -1.91
C THR A 150 -18.80 2.37 -1.76
N PRO A 151 -18.38 3.38 -0.98
CA PRO A 151 -19.15 4.61 -0.90
C PRO A 151 -18.86 5.62 -2.02
N SER A 152 -17.78 5.42 -2.78
CA SER A 152 -17.42 6.27 -3.91
C SER A 152 -16.90 5.41 -5.05
N PHE A 153 -17.58 5.42 -6.19
CA PHE A 153 -17.23 4.63 -7.35
C PHE A 153 -16.94 5.54 -8.55
N HIS A 154 -15.73 5.45 -9.11
CA HIS A 154 -15.31 6.21 -10.29
C HIS A 154 -14.85 5.26 -11.39
N ILE A 155 -15.26 5.54 -12.63
CA ILE A 155 -14.85 4.77 -13.80
C ILE A 155 -14.49 5.71 -14.96
N ASP A 156 -13.29 5.54 -15.50
CA ASP A 156 -12.79 6.32 -16.63
C ASP A 156 -13.30 5.76 -17.96
N ARG A 157 -13.29 6.61 -18.99
CA ARG A 157 -13.47 6.16 -20.38
C ARG A 157 -12.39 5.12 -20.74
N GLY A 158 -12.80 4.06 -21.41
CA GLY A 158 -11.89 2.97 -21.82
C GLY A 158 -11.66 1.90 -20.74
N ALA A 159 -12.31 2.00 -19.58
CA ALA A 159 -12.41 0.92 -18.62
C ALA A 159 -13.62 0.02 -18.92
N ARG A 160 -13.51 -1.27 -18.61
CA ARG A 160 -14.63 -2.23 -18.61
C ARG A 160 -14.94 -2.67 -17.18
N PHE A 161 -16.21 -2.59 -16.83
CA PHE A 161 -16.75 -3.15 -15.60
C PHE A 161 -17.98 -3.99 -15.93
N GLU A 162 -18.02 -5.23 -15.45
CA GLU A 162 -19.16 -6.13 -15.59
C GLU A 162 -19.51 -6.76 -14.24
N GLY A 163 -20.73 -6.52 -13.76
CA GLY A 163 -21.21 -7.09 -12.50
C GLY A 163 -22.05 -6.12 -11.70
N ARG A 164 -22.05 -6.28 -10.37
CA ARG A 164 -22.93 -5.54 -9.47
C ARG A 164 -22.12 -4.51 -8.68
N CYS A 165 -22.66 -3.29 -8.56
CA CYS A 165 -22.11 -2.28 -7.66
C CYS A 165 -23.18 -1.91 -6.61
N GLU A 166 -22.78 -1.91 -5.35
CA GLU A 166 -23.57 -1.43 -4.22
C GLU A 166 -22.86 -0.23 -3.58
N MET A 167 -23.54 0.91 -3.59
CA MET A 167 -23.05 2.13 -2.97
C MET A 167 -23.32 2.07 -1.46
N ALA A 168 -22.30 1.71 -0.68
CA ALA A 168 -22.41 1.68 0.78
C ALA A 168 -22.40 3.12 1.34
N PRO A 169 -23.09 3.43 2.45
CA PRO A 169 -22.95 4.75 3.08
C PRO A 169 -21.50 4.94 3.52
N GLY A 170 -20.82 5.90 2.90
CA GLY A 170 -19.45 6.23 3.25
C GLY A 170 -19.39 6.89 4.61
N ARG A 171 -18.36 6.60 5.39
CA ARG A 171 -18.00 7.46 6.51
C ARG A 171 -17.56 8.79 5.91
N SER A 172 -18.48 9.77 5.84
CA SER A 172 -18.14 11.11 5.38
C SER A 172 -17.02 11.65 6.28
N PRO A 173 -15.92 12.21 5.73
CA PRO A 173 -14.93 12.92 6.53
C PRO A 173 -15.61 14.19 7.07
N GLY A 174 -16.21 14.07 8.25
CA GLY A 174 -17.06 15.11 8.87
C GLY A 174 -18.27 14.58 9.64
N ASP A 175 -18.65 13.30 9.49
CA ASP A 175 -19.77 12.74 10.26
C ASP A 175 -19.32 12.37 11.68
N ASN A 176 -19.29 13.38 12.55
CA ASN A 176 -19.10 13.26 14.00
C ASN A 176 -20.46 13.15 14.72
N ARG A 177 -21.49 12.58 14.07
CA ARG A 177 -22.75 12.28 14.76
C ARG A 177 -22.51 11.13 15.72
N PHE A 178 -22.31 11.50 16.99
CA PHE A 178 -22.58 10.63 18.13
C PHE A 178 -23.92 9.92 17.87
N PRO A 179 -24.03 8.60 18.10
CA PRO A 179 -25.31 7.93 17.98
C PRO A 179 -26.27 8.60 18.97
N LEU A 180 -27.27 9.31 18.44
CA LEU A 180 -28.43 9.71 19.23
C LEU A 180 -29.02 8.41 19.74
N ALA A 181 -28.88 8.17 21.05
CA ALA A 181 -29.56 7.10 21.73
C ALA A 181 -31.02 7.17 21.31
N LEU A 182 -31.50 6.10 20.67
CA LEU A 182 -32.91 5.93 20.35
C LEU A 182 -33.65 5.99 21.69
N GLY A 183 -34.30 7.13 21.95
CA GLY A 183 -35.27 7.23 23.02
C GLY A 183 -36.31 6.16 22.80
N THR A 184 -36.47 5.28 23.79
CA THR A 184 -37.57 4.32 23.86
C THR A 184 -38.90 5.07 23.76
N PRO A 185 -39.80 4.72 22.82
CA PRO A 185 -41.15 5.26 22.85
C PRO A 185 -41.90 4.68 24.06
N VAL A 186 -42.68 5.56 24.71
CA VAL A 186 -43.57 5.32 25.84
C VAL A 186 -44.77 4.46 25.44
#